data_AF-A0A061HW51-F1
#
_entry.id   AF-A0A061HW51-F1
#
_cell.length_a   1.000
_cell.length_b   1.000
_cell.length_c   1.000
_cell.angle_alpha   90.00
_cell.angle_beta   90.00
_cell.angle_gamma   90.00
#
_symmetry.space_group_name_H-M   'P 1'
#
loop_
_entity.id
_entity.type
_entity.pdbx_description
1 polymer ?
#
loop_
_entity_poly.entity_id
_entity_poly.type
_entity_poly.pdbx_seq_one_letter_code
_entity_poly.pdbx_strand_id
1 'polypeptide(L)'
;AMAKPTIQIFNTTVKEYEAVNITCVTDDPKNSIRWHFNGHVLQLPDRMMLYQNGGILSIQSVREEDSGLYECEVFNSAVSKKSDPIQLDVI
;
A
#
# COMPACT_ATOMS: atom_id res chain seq x y z
N ALA A 1 4.17 20.78 -8.84
CA ALA A 1 5.16 19.71 -8.57
C ALA A 1 4.42 18.57 -7.87
N MET A 2 4.77 17.31 -8.15
CA MET A 2 4.11 16.15 -7.51
C MET A 2 4.49 16.09 -6.02
N ALA A 3 3.49 16.12 -5.15
CA ALA A 3 3.68 16.00 -3.71
C ALA A 3 4.09 14.57 -3.32
N LYS A 4 4.71 14.42 -2.15
CA LYS A 4 5.03 13.10 -1.60
C LYS A 4 3.72 12.44 -1.15
N PRO A 5 3.38 11.22 -1.62
CA PRO A 5 2.18 10.54 -1.15
C PRO A 5 2.33 10.09 0.32
N THR A 6 1.21 9.87 0.98
CA THR A 6 1.16 9.39 2.38
C THR A 6 0.31 8.15 2.48
N ILE A 7 0.64 7.26 3.43
CA ILE A 7 -0.17 6.07 3.70
C ILE A 7 -1.11 6.35 4.87
N GLN A 8 -2.36 5.96 4.72
CA GLN A 8 -3.37 5.94 5.78
C GLN A 8 -3.86 4.51 6.01
N ILE A 9 -3.84 4.10 7.28
CA ILE A 9 -4.27 2.78 7.75
C ILE A 9 -4.87 2.97 9.15
N PHE A 10 -5.89 2.18 9.50
CA PHE A 10 -6.54 2.28 10.81
C PHE A 10 -5.68 1.70 11.94
N ASN A 11 -5.09 0.53 11.71
CA ASN A 11 -4.24 -0.16 12.67
C ASN A 11 -3.07 -0.82 11.92
N THR A 12 -1.87 -0.66 12.45
CA THR A 12 -0.65 -1.31 11.94
C THR A 12 -0.46 -2.70 12.51
N THR A 13 -1.18 -3.06 13.57
CA THR A 13 -1.18 -4.41 14.14
C THR A 13 -2.52 -5.09 13.85
N VAL A 14 -2.51 -6.18 13.09
CA VAL A 14 -3.71 -6.86 12.62
C VAL A 14 -3.63 -8.33 12.99
N LYS A 15 -4.72 -8.92 13.48
CA LYS A 15 -4.72 -10.34 13.83
C LYS A 15 -4.75 -11.22 12.57
N GLU A 16 -4.07 -12.36 12.61
CA GLU A 16 -4.14 -13.34 11.53
C GLU A 16 -5.59 -13.64 11.11
N TYR A 17 -5.78 -13.76 9.80
CA TYR A 17 -7.04 -13.98 9.09
C TYR A 17 -8.03 -12.80 9.06
N GLU A 18 -7.74 -11.67 9.71
CA GLU A 18 -8.55 -10.46 9.58
C GLU A 18 -8.25 -9.69 8.29
N ALA A 19 -9.13 -8.75 7.95
CA ALA A 19 -8.98 -7.90 6.78
C ALA A 19 -8.35 -6.55 7.14
N VAL A 20 -7.53 -6.01 6.24
CA VAL A 20 -6.97 -4.65 6.38
C VAL A 20 -6.99 -3.91 5.05
N ASN A 21 -7.24 -2.60 5.13
CA ASN A 21 -7.17 -1.69 4.00
C ASN A 21 -6.08 -0.64 4.24
N ILE A 22 -5.18 -0.52 3.28
CA ILE A 22 -4.08 0.44 3.28
C ILE A 22 -4.32 1.42 2.13
N THR A 23 -4.47 2.70 2.45
CA THR A 23 -4.81 3.74 1.48
C THR A 23 -3.59 4.60 1.18
N CYS A 24 -3.26 4.77 -0.10
CA CYS A 24 -2.29 5.74 -0.57
C CYS A 24 -2.99 7.06 -0.90
N VAL A 25 -2.68 8.11 -0.14
CA VAL A 25 -3.22 9.45 -0.31
C VAL A 25 -2.24 10.31 -1.10
N THR A 26 -2.76 10.93 -2.16
CA THR A 26 -2.01 11.83 -3.06
C THR A 26 -2.90 12.98 -3.49
N ASP A 27 -2.30 14.16 -3.67
CA ASP A 27 -3.00 15.38 -4.12
C ASP A 27 -3.37 15.33 -5.61
N ASP A 28 -2.83 14.36 -6.36
CA ASP A 28 -3.06 14.22 -7.80
C ASP A 28 -3.53 12.79 -8.15
N PRO A 29 -4.86 12.58 -8.23
CA PRO A 29 -5.47 11.27 -8.47
C PRO A 29 -5.34 10.79 -9.93
N LYS A 30 -4.77 11.60 -10.84
CA LYS A 30 -4.56 11.20 -12.24
C LYS A 30 -3.30 10.37 -12.45
N ASN A 31 -2.41 10.34 -11.46
CA ASN A 31 -1.17 9.59 -11.53
C ASN A 31 -1.40 8.09 -11.27
N SER A 32 -0.52 7.26 -11.81
CA SER A 32 -0.53 5.83 -11.55
C SER A 32 0.03 5.54 -10.16
N ILE A 33 -0.48 4.48 -9.52
CA ILE A 33 -0.08 4.05 -8.18
C ILE A 33 0.52 2.65 -8.27
N ARG A 34 1.64 2.43 -7.60
CA ARG A 34 2.27 1.13 -7.42
C ARG A 34 2.60 0.90 -5.94
N TRP A 35 2.27 -0.28 -5.44
CA TRP A 35 2.63 -0.68 -4.08
C TRP A 35 3.97 -1.40 -4.04
N HIS A 36 4.70 -1.18 -2.96
CA HIS A 36 5.94 -1.88 -2.65
C HIS A 36 5.82 -2.58 -1.30
N PHE A 37 6.37 -3.77 -1.20
CA PHE A 37 6.51 -4.57 0.01
C PHE A 37 7.98 -4.92 0.22
N ASN A 38 8.51 -4.57 1.38
CA ASN A 38 9.92 -4.75 1.75
C ASN A 38 10.89 -4.22 0.66
N GLY A 39 10.56 -3.05 0.10
CA GLY A 39 11.38 -2.36 -0.91
C GLY A 39 11.24 -2.89 -2.34
N HIS A 40 10.47 -3.96 -2.56
CA HIS A 40 10.21 -4.54 -3.88
C HIS A 40 8.77 -4.28 -4.33
N VAL A 41 8.52 -4.32 -5.64
CA VAL A 41 7.16 -4.19 -6.17
C VAL A 41 6.29 -5.31 -5.61
N LEU A 42 5.21 -4.94 -4.93
CA LEU A 42 4.28 -5.87 -4.32
C LEU A 42 3.66 -6.77 -5.40
N GLN A 43 3.80 -8.08 -5.21
CA GLN A 43 3.04 -9.06 -5.96
C GLN A 43 1.68 -9.23 -5.29
N LEU A 44 0.61 -9.30 -6.07
CA LEU A 44 -0.75 -9.43 -5.57
C LEU A 44 -1.18 -10.90 -5.57
N PRO A 45 -1.04 -11.65 -4.46
CA PRO A 45 -1.66 -12.97 -4.32
C PRO A 45 -3.19 -12.83 -4.31
N ASP A 46 -3.92 -13.93 -4.54
CA ASP A 46 -5.39 -13.95 -4.64
C ASP A 46 -6.14 -13.32 -3.43
N ARG A 47 -5.49 -13.27 -2.26
CA ARG A 47 -6.02 -12.65 -1.03
C ARG A 47 -5.94 -11.12 -1.02
N MET A 48 -5.21 -10.52 -1.94
CA MET A 48 -4.97 -9.08 -2.03
C MET A 48 -5.64 -8.48 -3.27
N MET A 49 -6.31 -7.35 -3.09
CA MET A 49 -6.97 -6.63 -4.17
C MET A 49 -6.64 -5.15 -4.12
N LEU A 50 -6.60 -4.55 -5.32
CA LEU A 50 -6.45 -3.11 -5.49
C LEU A 50 -7.81 -2.49 -5.85
N TYR A 51 -8.21 -1.46 -5.10
CA TYR A 51 -9.38 -0.65 -5.38
C TYR A 51 -9.00 0.80 -5.72
N GLN A 52 -9.97 1.56 -6.23
CA GLN A 52 -9.82 2.99 -6.54
C GLN A 52 -8.57 3.28 -7.40
N ASN A 53 -8.46 2.59 -8.53
CA ASN A 53 -7.33 2.74 -9.46
C ASN A 53 -5.95 2.45 -8.83
N GLY A 54 -5.89 1.51 -7.88
CA GLY A 54 -4.65 1.16 -7.17
C GLY A 54 -4.40 1.97 -5.90
N GLY A 55 -5.24 2.95 -5.58
CA GLY A 55 -5.09 3.80 -4.39
C GLY A 55 -5.36 3.09 -3.07
N ILE A 56 -6.12 2.00 -3.07
CA ILE A 56 -6.38 1.21 -1.87
C ILE A 56 -5.89 -0.22 -2.09
N LEU A 57 -4.96 -0.67 -1.26
CA LEU A 57 -4.59 -2.07 -1.12
C LEU A 57 -5.46 -2.71 -0.03
N SER A 58 -6.22 -3.73 -0.39
CA SER A 58 -7.05 -4.51 0.54
C SER A 58 -6.50 -5.93 0.65
N ILE A 59 -6.22 -6.37 1.87
CA ILE A 59 -5.81 -7.74 2.19
C ILE A 59 -6.98 -8.37 2.93
N GLN A 60 -7.64 -9.36 2.34
CA GLN A 60 -8.90 -9.89 2.89
C GLN A 60 -8.73 -10.78 4.11
N SER A 61 -7.58 -11.44 4.25
CA SER A 61 -7.31 -12.40 5.30
C SER A 61 -5.81 -12.44 5.55
N VAL A 62 -5.28 -11.52 6.35
CA VAL A 62 -3.83 -11.36 6.57
C VAL A 62 -3.19 -12.62 7.13
N ARG A 63 -1.92 -12.84 6.81
CA ARG A 63 -1.11 -13.96 7.32
C ARG A 63 0.25 -13.47 7.80
N GLU A 64 0.98 -14.28 8.55
CA GLU A 64 2.32 -13.92 9.02
C GLU A 64 3.25 -13.42 7.89
N GLU A 65 3.17 -14.03 6.70
CA GLU A 65 3.96 -13.61 5.53
C GLU A 65 3.64 -12.20 5.00
N ASP A 66 2.49 -11.64 5.38
CA ASP A 66 2.08 -10.29 4.98
C ASP A 66 2.68 -9.22 5.91
N SER A 67 3.33 -9.61 7.03
CA SER A 67 4.03 -8.68 7.93
C SER A 67 5.26 -8.07 7.26
N GLY A 68 5.41 -6.75 7.34
CA GLY A 68 6.55 -6.06 6.76
C GLY A 68 6.30 -4.60 6.41
N LEU A 69 7.22 -4.04 5.63
CA LEU A 69 7.20 -2.62 5.25
C LEU A 69 6.43 -2.40 3.96
N TYR A 70 5.38 -1.59 4.01
CA TYR A 70 4.58 -1.18 2.85
C TYR A 70 4.87 0.27 2.48
N GLU A 71 5.09 0.53 1.19
CA GLU A 71 5.21 1.87 0.61
C GLU A 71 4.27 2.01 -0.59
N CYS A 72 3.76 3.21 -0.84
CA CYS A 72 3.11 3.52 -2.10
C CYS A 72 3.95 4.48 -2.94
N GLU A 73 4.03 4.18 -4.23
CA GLU A 73 4.71 4.98 -5.25
C GLU A 73 3.64 5.59 -6.16
N VAL A 74 3.63 6.93 -6.23
CA VAL A 74 2.82 7.67 -7.20
C VAL A 74 3.73 8.13 -8.32
N PHE A 75 3.37 7.81 -9.56
CA PHE A 75 4.21 8.10 -10.72
C PHE A 75 3.41 8.47 -11.97
N ASN A 76 4.07 9.20 -12.86
CA ASN A 76 3.65 9.45 -14.24
C ASN A 76 4.86 9.27 -15.18
N SER A 77 4.72 9.69 -16.44
CA SER A 77 5.78 9.53 -17.46
C SER A 77 7.08 10.30 -17.16
N ALA A 78 7.06 11.28 -16.25
CA ALA A 78 8.20 12.15 -15.97
C ALA A 78 8.71 12.08 -14.53
N VAL A 79 7.84 11.79 -13.55
CA VAL A 79 8.15 11.88 -12.12
C VAL A 79 7.59 10.66 -11.37
N SER A 80 8.34 10.20 -10.37
CA SER A 80 7.90 9.22 -9.37
C SER A 80 8.24 9.72 -7.96
N LYS A 81 7.34 9.49 -7.01
CA LYS A 81 7.50 9.78 -5.58
C LYS A 81 6.95 8.63 -4.73
N LYS A 82 7.76 8.15 -3.79
CA LYS A 82 7.37 7.16 -2.77
C LYS A 82 6.92 7.83 -1.48
N SER A 83 6.01 7.18 -0.76
CA SER A 83 5.66 7.52 0.62
C SER A 83 6.81 7.17 1.58
N ASP A 84 6.69 7.55 2.85
CA ASP A 84 7.43 6.86 3.89
C ASP A 84 6.88 5.43 4.05
N PRO A 85 7.72 4.45 4.46
CA PRO A 85 7.26 3.10 4.73
C PRO A 85 6.45 3.05 6.02
N ILE A 86 5.43 2.19 6.04
CA ILE A 86 4.74 1.78 7.26
C ILE A 86 5.03 0.31 7.54
N GLN A 87 5.21 -0.04 8.81
CA GLN A 87 5.30 -1.43 9.25
C GLN A 87 3.89 -1.97 9.51
N LEU A 88 3.52 -3.08 8.87
CA LEU A 88 2.36 -3.88 9.22
C LEU A 88 2.83 -5.11 10.02
N ASP A 89 2.28 -5.29 11.21
CA ASP A 89 2.57 -6.40 12.11
C ASP A 89 1.35 -7.32 12.20
N VAL A 90 1.51 -8.59 11.83
CA VAL A 90 0.46 -9.61 11.98
C VAL A 90 0.69 -10.40 13.26
N ILE A 91 -0.37 -10.57 14.07
CA ILE A 91 -0.34 -11.23 15.40
C ILE A 91 -1.38 -12.34 15.57
#